data_AF-A0A520P9Q4-F1
#
_entry.id   AF-A0A520P9Q4-F1
#
_cell.length_a   1.000
_cell.length_b   1.000
_cell.length_c   1.000
_cell.angle_alpha   90.00
_cell.angle_beta   90.00
_cell.angle_gamma   90.00
#
_symmetry.space_group_name_H-M   'P 1'
#
loop_
_entity.id
_entity.type
_entity.pdbx_description
1 polymer ?
#
loop_
_entity_poly.entity_id
_entity_poly.type
_entity_poly.pdbx_seq_one_letter_code
_entity_poly.pdbx_strand_id
1 'polypeptide(L)' 'MIKAGVVGWPIEQSKSPIIHNYWLDKYNINGSYKKISLSPENFKLGIKRLMNDG' A
#
# COMPACT_ATOMS: atom_id res chain seq x y z
N MET A 1 4.14 8.49 11.28
CA MET A 1 4.14 7.07 10.87
C MET A 1 4.23 7.02 9.35
N ILE A 2 5.17 6.26 8.80
CA ILE A 2 5.32 6.11 7.34
C ILE A 2 4.14 5.28 6.80
N LYS A 3 3.46 5.77 5.76
CA LYS A 3 2.42 5.00 5.04
C LYS A 3 2.99 4.57 3.70
N ALA A 4 3.04 3.26 3.46
CA ALA A 4 3.47 2.68 2.20
C ALA A 4 2.44 1.65 1.71
N GLY A 5 2.51 1.30 0.43
CA GLY A 5 1.64 0.26 -0.11
C GLY A 5 1.95 -0.10 -1.56
N VAL A 6 1.31 -1.16 -2.01
CA VAL A 6 1.34 -1.63 -3.40
C VAL A 6 -0.02 -1.37 -4.04
N VAL A 7 -0.01 -0.77 -5.22
CA VAL A 7 -1.21 -0.50 -6.02
C VAL A 7 -1.31 -1.51 -7.16
N GLY A 8 -2.49 -2.07 -7.38
CA GLY A 8 -2.76 -2.93 -8.55
C GLY A 8 -4.21 -3.41 -8.62
N TRP A 9 -4.51 -4.21 -9.65
CA TRP A 9 -5.82 -4.81 -9.89
C TRP A 9 -5.68 -6.05 -10.79
N PRO A 10 -6.13 -7.25 -10.37
CA PRO A 10 -6.44 -7.65 -8.99
C PRO A 10 -5.14 -7.73 -8.15
N ILE A 11 -5.20 -7.31 -6.89
CA ILE A 11 -4.02 -7.19 -6.00
C ILE A 11 -4.06 -8.16 -4.82
N GLU A 12 -5.15 -8.91 -4.66
CA GLU A 12 -5.50 -9.70 -3.48
C GLU A 12 -4.46 -10.79 -3.20
N GLN A 13 -3.84 -11.35 -4.23
CA GLN A 13 -2.79 -12.37 -4.13
C GLN A 13 -1.38 -11.80 -3.87
N SER A 14 -1.22 -10.47 -3.82
CA SER A 14 0.08 -9.85 -3.54
C SER A 14 0.57 -10.21 -2.13
N LYS A 15 1.79 -10.74 -2.07
CA LYS A 15 2.50 -11.06 -0.83
C LYS A 15 3.32 -9.88 -0.29
N SER A 16 3.43 -8.78 -1.02
CA SER A 16 4.21 -7.60 -0.62
C SER A 16 3.87 -7.10 0.80
N PRO A 17 2.60 -7.01 1.23
CA PRO A 17 2.29 -6.59 2.61
C PRO A 17 2.85 -7.52 3.67
N ILE A 18 2.89 -8.83 3.43
CA ILE A 18 3.45 -9.78 4.40
C ILE A 18 4.95 -9.52 4.55
N ILE A 19 5.66 -9.40 3.42
CA ILE A 19 7.11 -9.18 3.39
C ILE A 19 7.46 -7.84 4.04
N HIS A 20 6.80 -6.75 3.63
CA HIS A 20 7.16 -5.42 4.11
C HIS A 20 6.75 -5.16 5.55
N ASN A 21 5.58 -5.63 6.01
CA ASN A 21 5.22 -5.47 7.42
C ASN A 21 6.14 -6.29 8.35
N TYR A 22 6.62 -7.47 7.92
CA TYR A 22 7.63 -8.22 8.67
C TYR A 22 8.90 -7.38 8.91
N TRP A 23 9.40 -6.69 7.88
CA TRP A 23 10.61 -5.87 8.02
C TRP A 23 10.36 -4.58 8.82
N LEU A 24 9.19 -3.97 8.69
CA LEU A 24 8.81 -2.81 9.51
C LEU A 24 8.81 -3.17 11.00
N ASP A 25 8.21 -4.31 11.34
CA ASP A 25 8.17 -4.83 12.71
C ASP A 25 9.57 -5.20 13.21
N LYS A 26 10.32 -5.98 12.44
CA LYS A 26 11.67 -6.46 12.81
C LYS A 26 12.65 -5.33 13.12
N TYR A 27 12.54 -4.20 12.42
CA TYR A 27 13.42 -3.04 12.63
C TYR A 27 12.77 -1.93 13.45
N ASN A 28 11.62 -2.18 14.08
CA ASN A 28 10.87 -1.21 14.89
C ASN A 28 10.63 0.13 14.16
N ILE A 29 10.35 0.05 12.85
CA ILE A 29 10.06 1.23 12.03
C ILE A 29 8.59 1.56 12.19
N ASN A 30 8.29 2.77 12.68
CA ASN A 30 6.92 3.26 12.81
C ASN A 30 6.29 3.53 11.44
N GLY A 31 5.78 2.48 10.81
CA GLY A 31 5.15 2.50 9.50
C GLY A 31 4.13 1.40 9.28
N SER A 32 3.40 1.49 8.16
CA SER A 32 2.45 0.47 7.73
C SER A 32 2.56 0.25 6.22
N TYR A 33 2.40 -1.01 5.79
CA TYR A 33 2.38 -1.37 4.36
C TYR A 33 1.06 -2.05 3.99
N LYS A 34 0.30 -1.50 3.03
CA LYS A 34 -1.03 -2.01 2.64
C LYS A 34 -1.16 -2.36 1.15
N LYS A 35 -2.13 -3.22 0.82
CA LYS A 35 -2.61 -3.40 -0.57
C LYS A 35 -3.60 -2.28 -0.87
N ILE A 36 -3.53 -1.75 -2.09
CA ILE A 36 -4.44 -0.73 -2.57
C ILE A 36 -5.00 -1.23 -3.90
N SER A 37 -6.27 -1.63 -3.87
CA SER A 37 -6.97 -2.13 -5.06
C SER A 37 -7.50 -0.93 -5.84
N LEU A 38 -6.90 -0.64 -6.98
CA LEU A 38 -7.35 0.41 -7.91
C LEU A 38 -7.50 -0.19 -9.29
N SER A 39 -8.74 -0.34 -9.73
CA SER A 39 -9.04 -0.74 -11.11
C SER A 39 -8.53 0.32 -12.11
N PRO A 40 -8.26 -0.07 -13.37
CA PRO A 40 -7.74 0.85 -14.38
C PRO A 40 -8.58 2.12 -14.53
N GLU A 41 -9.91 2.01 -14.49
CA GLU A 41 -10.83 3.14 -14.59
C GLU A 41 -10.75 4.10 -13.39
N ASN A 42 -10.38 3.59 -12.21
CA ASN A 42 -10.31 4.37 -10.97
C ASN A 42 -8.89 4.82 -10.62
N PHE A 43 -7.86 4.35 -11.35
CA PHE A 43 -6.46 4.57 -10.99
C PHE A 43 -6.12 6.05 -10.79
N LYS A 44 -6.47 6.91 -11.74
CA LYS A 44 -6.15 8.35 -11.67
C LYS A 44 -6.80 9.04 -10.46
N LEU A 45 -8.07 8.75 -10.20
CA LEU A 45 -8.80 9.32 -9.05
C LEU A 45 -8.27 8.76 -7.73
N GLY A 46 -7.97 7.45 -7.69
CA GLY A 46 -7.42 6.76 -6.54
C GLY A 46 -6.04 7.29 -6.15
N ILE A 47 -5.12 7.48 -7.09
CA ILE A 47 -3.80 8.06 -6.82
C ILE A 47 -3.93 9.49 -6.27
N LYS A 48 -4.81 10.32 -6.85
CA LYS A 48 -5.07 11.67 -6.32
C LYS A 48 -5.57 11.65 -4.87
N ARG A 49 -6.46 10.72 -4.51
CA ARG A 49 -6.91 10.55 -3.11
C ARG A 49 -5.76 10.19 -2.20
N LEU A 50 -4.91 9.23 -2.59
CA LEU A 50 -3.75 8.82 -1.80
C LEU A 50 -2.77 9.97 -1.54
N MET A 51 -2.59 10.88 -2.50
CA MET A 51 -1.75 12.07 -2.33
C MET A 51 -2.33 13.06 -1.31
N ASN A 52 -3.65 13.12 -1.16
CA ASN A 52 -4.33 14.01 -0.21
C ASN A 52 -4.44 13.40 1.20
N ASP A 53 -4.40 12.07 1.32
CA ASP A 53 -4.51 11.32 2.59
C ASP A 53 -3.18 11.19 3.35
N GLY A 54 -2.09 11.69 2.76
CA GLY A 54 -0.72 11.68 3.29
C GLY A 54 -0.35 13.01 3.94
#